data_AF-A0A0K1EJD1-F1
#
_entry.id   AF-A0A0K1EJD1-F1
#
_cell.length_a   1.000
_cell.length_b   1.000
_cell.length_c   1.000
_cell.angle_alpha   90.00
_cell.angle_beta   90.00
_cell.angle_gamma   90.00
#
_symmetry.space_group_name_H-M   'P 1'
#
loop_
_entity.id
_entity.type
_entity.pdbx_description
1 polymer ?
#
loop_
_entity_poly.entity_id
_entity_poly.type
_entity_poly.pdbx_seq_one_letter_code
_entity_poly.pdbx_strand_id
1 'polypeptide(L)'
;MKTSSTIALALLLGLFSAACEDDRSNTTGTGTTSDPTSSNGAGGAGASGGAGGAGGTGGDGTACDTLPTDGLYATFVITGEQTYHASITNPDGVQEALALWAGEATASIPIGNLVCEPAPWNCGWSWHQDPATVRLAEMTIELCDGTPRLVEAGCADFGGGQFCPWLAELTQLRDCRTDTACPLVPR
;
A
#
# COMPACT_ATOMS: atom_id res chain seq x y z
N MET A 1 28.78 9.78 -53.18
CA MET A 1 29.89 8.87 -52.83
C MET A 1 29.51 8.16 -51.55
N LYS A 2 29.62 6.82 -51.58
CA LYS A 2 29.24 5.85 -50.55
C LYS A 2 30.30 5.85 -49.43
N THR A 3 29.89 5.80 -48.17
CA THR A 3 30.61 5.06 -47.13
C THR A 3 29.61 4.53 -46.11
N SER A 4 29.38 3.22 -46.20
CA SER A 4 28.78 2.35 -45.19
C SER A 4 29.80 2.10 -44.07
N SER A 5 29.31 1.93 -42.83
CA SER A 5 30.00 1.16 -41.77
C SER A 5 28.95 0.80 -40.71
N THR A 6 28.34 -0.39 -40.78
CA THR A 6 28.75 -1.67 -40.15
C THR A 6 28.67 -1.66 -38.62
N ILE A 7 27.50 -2.07 -38.15
CA ILE A 7 27.16 -2.98 -37.03
C ILE A 7 28.34 -3.42 -36.12
N ALA A 8 28.20 -3.17 -34.81
CA ALA A 8 28.75 -4.01 -33.76
C ALA A 8 27.65 -4.32 -32.74
N LEU A 9 27.12 -5.54 -32.86
CA LEU A 9 26.22 -6.20 -31.93
C LEU A 9 27.09 -6.82 -30.82
N ALA A 10 26.91 -6.39 -29.57
CA ALA A 10 27.49 -7.07 -28.41
C ALA A 10 26.36 -7.49 -27.47
N LEU A 11 25.92 -8.75 -27.63
CA LEU A 11 25.22 -9.50 -26.59
C LEU A 11 26.20 -9.74 -25.44
N LEU A 12 25.82 -9.33 -24.23
CA LEU A 12 26.37 -9.89 -22.99
C LEU A 12 25.19 -10.22 -22.08
N LEU A 13 24.75 -11.47 -22.19
CA LEU A 13 24.02 -12.17 -21.14
C LEU A 13 24.99 -12.35 -19.96
N GLY A 14 24.59 -11.91 -18.77
CA GLY A 14 25.25 -12.21 -17.51
C GLY A 14 24.19 -12.41 -16.43
N LEU A 15 24.14 -13.63 -15.90
CA LEU A 15 23.09 -14.18 -15.06
C LEU A 15 23.00 -13.51 -13.68
N PHE A 16 21.76 -13.29 -13.24
CA PHE A 16 21.39 -13.14 -11.83
C PHE A 16 21.58 -14.47 -11.09
N SER A 17 22.32 -14.45 -9.98
CA SER A 17 22.24 -15.47 -8.93
C SER A 17 22.08 -14.76 -7.59
N ALA A 18 20.84 -14.65 -7.13
CA ALA A 18 20.50 -14.41 -5.74
C ALA A 18 20.24 -15.78 -5.10
N ALA A 19 21.00 -16.11 -4.06
CA ALA A 19 20.67 -17.20 -3.14
C ALA A 19 20.41 -16.55 -1.77
N CYS A 20 19.16 -16.58 -1.33
CA CYS A 20 18.79 -16.41 0.07
C CYS A 20 18.87 -17.80 0.72
N GLU A 21 19.82 -17.98 1.63
CA GLU A 21 19.90 -19.18 2.47
C GLU A 21 19.08 -18.95 3.75
N ASP A 22 18.16 -19.88 3.99
CA ASP A 22 17.29 -20.04 5.15
C ASP A 22 18.05 -20.86 6.21
N ASP A 23 18.29 -20.34 7.42
CA ASP A 23 18.60 -21.21 8.57
C ASP A 23 18.02 -20.68 9.89
N ARG A 24 16.83 -21.22 10.16
CA ARG A 24 16.31 -21.75 11.42
C ARG A 24 17.07 -21.47 12.74
N SER A 25 16.27 -21.00 13.70
CA SER A 25 16.17 -21.52 15.08
C SER A 25 17.37 -21.39 16.03
N ASN A 26 17.25 -20.46 16.98
CA ASN A 26 17.79 -20.68 18.33
C ASN A 26 16.73 -20.38 19.40
N THR A 27 16.07 -21.45 19.84
CA THR A 27 15.38 -21.55 21.12
C THR A 27 16.41 -21.81 22.22
N THR A 28 16.51 -20.95 23.24
CA THR A 28 16.80 -21.29 24.65
C THR A 28 16.65 -20.03 25.50
N GLY A 29 15.80 -20.06 26.52
CA GLY A 29 15.62 -18.93 27.44
C GLY A 29 14.53 -19.13 28.49
N THR A 30 14.63 -20.22 29.23
CA THR A 30 13.89 -20.54 30.46
C THR A 30 13.90 -19.39 31.48
N GLY A 31 12.74 -19.06 32.03
CA GLY A 31 12.61 -18.09 33.13
C GLY A 31 11.23 -18.13 33.77
N THR A 32 10.91 -19.25 34.41
CA THR A 32 9.74 -19.45 35.27
C THR A 32 9.93 -18.73 36.62
N THR A 33 8.97 -17.91 37.01
CA THR A 33 8.56 -17.79 38.42
C THR A 33 7.03 -17.77 38.48
N SER A 34 6.48 -18.92 38.85
CA SER A 34 5.13 -19.11 39.38
C SER A 34 4.92 -18.25 40.63
N ASP A 35 3.70 -17.77 40.91
CA ASP A 35 2.78 -18.42 41.86
C ASP A 35 1.44 -17.64 42.05
N PRO A 36 0.39 -18.17 42.73
CA PRO A 36 -0.89 -18.49 42.07
C PRO A 36 -2.14 -17.90 42.77
N THR A 37 -3.34 -17.99 42.15
CA THR A 37 -4.56 -18.64 42.72
C THR A 37 -5.86 -18.42 41.89
N SER A 38 -6.59 -19.53 41.69
CA SER A 38 -8.06 -19.71 41.49
C SER A 38 -8.77 -19.06 40.29
N SER A 39 -9.68 -19.73 39.55
CA SER A 39 -10.49 -20.93 39.82
C SER A 39 -11.05 -21.58 38.54
N ASN A 40 -11.41 -22.87 38.66
CA ASN A 40 -11.88 -23.82 37.64
C ASN A 40 -13.35 -23.66 37.15
N GLY A 41 -13.63 -24.22 35.97
CA GLY A 41 -14.90 -24.90 35.62
C GLY A 41 -15.39 -24.61 34.18
N ALA A 42 -15.10 -25.39 33.14
CA ALA A 42 -15.53 -26.75 32.75
C ALA A 42 -16.73 -26.80 31.76
N GLY A 43 -16.48 -27.32 30.55
CA GLY A 43 -17.35 -28.27 29.86
C GLY A 43 -18.14 -27.80 28.61
N GLY A 44 -17.94 -28.50 27.48
CA GLY A 44 -18.98 -28.68 26.46
C GLY A 44 -18.54 -28.56 25.00
N ALA A 45 -18.42 -29.70 24.30
CA ALA A 45 -18.11 -29.84 22.88
C ALA A 45 -19.34 -29.64 21.97
N GLY A 46 -19.14 -29.21 20.71
CA GLY A 46 -20.13 -29.40 19.65
C GLY A 46 -20.04 -28.49 18.41
N ALA A 47 -19.64 -29.10 17.29
CA ALA A 47 -20.07 -28.85 15.91
C ALA A 47 -19.69 -27.55 15.15
N SER A 48 -18.84 -27.76 14.15
CA SER A 48 -18.82 -27.22 12.78
C SER A 48 -19.88 -26.20 12.36
N GLY A 49 -19.42 -25.06 11.86
CA GLY A 49 -20.19 -24.14 11.02
C GLY A 49 -19.25 -23.12 10.38
N GLY A 50 -18.80 -23.42 9.17
CA GLY A 50 -17.99 -22.50 8.37
C GLY A 50 -18.82 -21.32 7.88
N ALA A 51 -18.34 -20.12 8.21
CA ALA A 51 -18.51 -18.88 7.44
C ALA A 51 -17.50 -17.89 8.03
N GLY A 52 -16.23 -18.00 7.60
CA GLY A 52 -15.21 -17.03 7.94
C GLY A 52 -15.48 -15.73 7.19
N GLY A 53 -16.42 -14.93 7.68
CA GLY A 53 -16.51 -13.52 7.32
C GLY A 53 -15.28 -12.83 7.89
N ALA A 54 -14.34 -12.48 7.03
CA ALA A 54 -13.23 -11.61 7.39
C ALA A 54 -13.79 -10.20 7.60
N GLY A 55 -14.31 -9.94 8.80
CA GLY A 55 -14.48 -8.59 9.30
C GLY A 55 -13.09 -8.01 9.52
N GLY A 56 -12.61 -7.22 8.56
CA GLY A 56 -11.37 -6.48 8.68
C GLY A 56 -11.48 -5.51 9.85
N THR A 57 -10.69 -5.74 10.90
CA THR A 57 -10.36 -4.70 11.87
C THR A 57 -9.51 -3.67 11.15
N GLY A 58 -10.16 -2.69 10.55
CA GLY A 58 -9.51 -1.70 9.68
C GLY A 58 -8.49 -0.83 10.42
N GLY A 59 -7.29 -0.78 9.85
CA GLY A 59 -6.42 0.39 9.81
C GLY A 59 -5.76 0.82 11.11
N ASP A 60 -4.71 0.12 11.54
CA ASP A 60 -3.83 0.55 12.63
C ASP A 60 -2.33 0.57 12.23
N GLY A 61 -2.05 0.92 10.97
CA GLY A 61 -0.70 1.33 10.55
C GLY A 61 0.29 0.19 10.30
N THR A 62 -0.19 -1.03 10.10
CA THR A 62 0.67 -2.12 9.62
C THR A 62 1.16 -1.79 8.22
N ALA A 63 2.48 -1.70 8.04
CA ALA A 63 3.08 -1.56 6.71
C ALA A 63 2.76 -2.81 5.88
N CYS A 64 2.39 -2.62 4.63
CA CYS A 64 2.05 -3.76 3.76
C CYS A 64 3.30 -4.55 3.39
N ASP A 65 3.23 -5.88 3.53
CA ASP A 65 4.33 -6.79 3.20
C ASP A 65 4.58 -6.88 1.69
N THR A 66 3.60 -6.48 0.87
CA THR A 66 3.70 -6.49 -0.58
C THR A 66 3.69 -5.07 -1.13
N LEU A 67 4.74 -4.71 -1.86
CA LEU A 67 4.82 -3.44 -2.59
C LEU A 67 4.36 -3.63 -4.05
N PRO A 68 3.86 -2.57 -4.71
CA PRO A 68 3.65 -2.59 -6.15
C PRO A 68 4.97 -2.84 -6.91
N THR A 69 4.89 -3.40 -8.10
CA THR A 69 6.07 -3.66 -8.96
C THR A 69 6.33 -2.58 -10.00
N ASP A 70 5.51 -1.53 -10.03
CA ASP A 70 5.63 -0.40 -10.96
C ASP A 70 4.99 0.86 -10.34
N GLY A 71 5.27 2.02 -10.93
CA GLY A 71 4.73 3.30 -10.50
C GLY A 71 5.35 3.80 -9.20
N LEU A 72 4.64 4.72 -8.55
CA LEU A 72 4.97 5.16 -7.20
C LEU A 72 4.09 4.44 -6.19
N TYR A 73 4.65 4.21 -5.01
CA TYR A 73 3.91 3.76 -3.84
C TYR A 73 3.91 4.87 -2.78
N ALA A 74 2.73 5.45 -2.57
CA ALA A 74 2.51 6.60 -1.71
C ALA A 74 1.75 6.19 -0.45
N THR A 75 2.27 6.57 0.72
CA THR A 75 1.58 6.41 2.00
C THR A 75 0.93 7.72 2.40
N PHE A 76 -0.38 7.70 2.58
CA PHE A 76 -1.15 8.84 3.05
C PHE A 76 -1.69 8.59 4.45
N VAL A 77 -1.55 9.61 5.31
CA VAL A 77 -2.22 9.66 6.61
C VAL A 77 -3.39 10.64 6.48
N ILE A 78 -4.59 10.18 6.84
CA ILE A 78 -5.82 10.94 6.80
C ILE A 78 -6.20 11.31 8.24
N THR A 79 -6.42 12.60 8.48
CA THR A 79 -6.78 13.18 9.79
C THR A 79 -5.85 12.78 10.94
N GLY A 80 -4.59 12.45 10.65
CA GLY A 80 -3.60 12.02 11.65
C GLY A 80 -3.81 10.62 12.24
N GLU A 81 -4.81 9.86 11.76
CA GLU A 81 -5.23 8.61 12.40
C GLU A 81 -5.23 7.42 11.43
N GLN A 82 -5.77 7.60 10.23
CA GLN A 82 -6.00 6.49 9.30
C GLN A 82 -4.96 6.51 8.19
N THR A 83 -4.25 5.39 8.02
CA THR A 83 -3.28 5.23 6.93
C THR A 83 -3.90 4.43 5.79
N TYR A 84 -3.69 4.87 4.56
CA TYR A 84 -3.91 4.05 3.37
C TYR A 84 -2.76 4.25 2.38
N HIS A 85 -2.65 3.33 1.43
CA HIS A 85 -1.59 3.31 0.45
C HIS A 85 -2.13 3.36 -0.97
N ALA A 86 -1.55 4.24 -1.78
CA ALA A 86 -1.87 4.36 -3.20
C ALA A 86 -0.70 3.84 -4.05
N SER A 87 -1.00 2.99 -5.03
CA SER A 87 -0.13 2.80 -6.18
C SER A 87 -0.51 3.83 -7.24
N ILE A 88 0.46 4.46 -7.89
CA ILE A 88 0.24 5.51 -8.89
C ILE A 88 1.05 5.16 -10.13
N THR A 89 0.38 4.78 -11.22
CA THR A 89 1.03 4.28 -12.44
C THR A 89 0.89 5.22 -13.62
N ASN A 90 -0.04 6.17 -13.58
CA ASN A 90 -0.22 7.14 -14.66
C ASN A 90 0.84 8.26 -14.58
N PRO A 91 1.39 8.73 -15.73
CA PRO A 91 2.48 9.70 -15.74
C PRO A 91 2.19 11.01 -15.02
N ASP A 92 0.97 11.54 -15.13
CA ASP A 92 0.59 12.81 -14.51
C ASP A 92 0.59 12.70 -12.98
N GLY A 93 -0.08 11.69 -12.42
CA GLY A 93 -0.11 11.46 -10.98
C GLY A 93 1.28 11.17 -10.41
N VAL A 94 2.14 10.47 -11.16
CA VAL A 94 3.54 10.26 -10.81
C VAL A 94 4.29 11.58 -10.69
N GLN A 95 4.14 12.47 -11.68
CA GLN A 95 4.77 13.78 -11.66
C GLN A 95 4.25 14.64 -10.50
N GLU A 96 2.93 14.64 -10.27
CA GLU A 96 2.29 15.42 -9.21
C GLU A 96 2.74 14.96 -7.82
N ALA A 97 2.81 13.66 -7.57
CA ALA A 97 3.27 13.11 -6.29
C ALA A 97 4.75 13.43 -6.03
N LEU A 98 5.60 13.37 -7.05
CA LEU A 98 7.01 13.76 -6.94
C LEU A 98 7.16 15.27 -6.66
N ALA A 99 6.39 16.12 -7.35
CA ALA A 99 6.42 17.56 -7.15
C ALA A 99 5.92 17.95 -5.76
N LEU A 100 4.84 17.33 -5.27
CA LEU A 100 4.38 17.51 -3.89
C LEU A 100 5.46 17.08 -2.90
N TRP A 101 6.06 15.91 -3.10
CA TRP A 101 7.08 15.36 -2.19
C TRP A 101 8.34 16.24 -2.12
N ALA A 102 8.75 16.81 -3.25
CA ALA A 102 9.88 17.75 -3.34
C ALA A 102 9.55 19.16 -2.80
N GLY A 103 8.30 19.43 -2.41
CA GLY A 103 7.86 20.75 -1.97
C GLY A 103 7.72 21.77 -3.10
N GLU A 104 7.62 21.32 -4.35
CA GLU A 104 7.47 22.14 -5.55
C GLU A 104 6.01 22.40 -5.93
N ALA A 105 5.07 21.64 -5.34
CA ALA A 105 3.63 21.76 -5.56
C ALA A 105 2.84 21.70 -4.25
N THR A 106 1.63 22.26 -4.27
CA THR A 106 0.69 22.30 -3.14
C THR A 106 -0.49 21.33 -3.29
N ALA A 107 -0.65 20.70 -4.45
CA ALA A 107 -1.69 19.72 -4.70
C ALA A 107 -1.45 18.46 -3.84
N SER A 108 -2.20 18.31 -2.75
CA SER A 108 -2.01 17.25 -1.76
C SER A 108 -3.17 16.27 -1.65
N ILE A 109 -4.29 16.54 -2.31
CA ILE A 109 -5.49 15.71 -2.21
C ILE A 109 -5.40 14.59 -3.26
N PRO A 110 -5.15 13.33 -2.87
CA PRO A 110 -5.19 12.22 -3.82
C PRO A 110 -6.64 12.00 -4.26
N ILE A 111 -6.89 11.96 -5.56
CA ILE A 111 -8.18 11.62 -6.16
C ILE A 111 -7.99 10.41 -7.06
N GLY A 112 -8.90 9.45 -6.97
CA GLY A 112 -8.93 8.31 -7.89
C GLY A 112 -10.26 7.60 -7.86
N ASN A 113 -10.50 6.77 -8.87
CA ASN A 113 -11.65 5.88 -8.90
C ASN A 113 -11.42 4.73 -7.92
N LEU A 114 -12.48 4.30 -7.25
CA LEU A 114 -12.44 3.19 -6.31
C LEU A 114 -12.58 1.84 -7.01
N VAL A 115 -11.76 0.89 -6.58
CA VAL A 115 -11.88 -0.54 -6.90
C VAL A 115 -12.20 -1.27 -5.59
N CYS A 116 -13.37 -1.91 -5.54
CA CYS A 116 -13.89 -2.59 -4.35
C CYS A 116 -13.37 -4.01 -4.20
N GLU A 117 -12.07 -4.15 -4.38
CA GLU A 117 -11.33 -5.38 -4.18
C GLU A 117 -10.05 -5.05 -3.39
N PRO A 118 -9.61 -5.95 -2.49
CA PRO A 118 -8.38 -5.73 -1.76
C PRO A 118 -7.20 -5.74 -2.72
N ALA A 119 -6.29 -4.78 -2.54
CA ALA A 119 -4.97 -4.83 -3.14
C ALA A 119 -3.93 -5.21 -2.08
N PRO A 120 -2.95 -6.07 -2.41
CA PRO A 120 -1.95 -6.52 -1.44
C PRO A 120 -1.07 -5.37 -0.92
N TRP A 121 -0.96 -4.27 -1.67
CA TRP A 121 -0.25 -3.05 -1.26
C TRP A 121 -1.11 -2.05 -0.49
N ASN A 122 -2.43 -2.22 -0.38
CA ASN A 122 -3.31 -1.39 0.45
C ASN A 122 -3.91 -2.23 1.58
N CYS A 123 -3.03 -2.92 2.30
CA CYS A 123 -3.36 -3.80 3.41
C CYS A 123 -4.19 -3.08 4.48
N GLY A 124 -5.08 -3.83 5.13
CA GLY A 124 -6.03 -3.30 6.12
C GLY A 124 -7.33 -2.74 5.51
N TRP A 125 -7.41 -2.63 4.19
CA TRP A 125 -8.59 -2.17 3.45
C TRP A 125 -9.01 -3.21 2.41
N SER A 126 -10.32 -3.36 2.20
CA SER A 126 -10.90 -4.26 1.18
C SER A 126 -11.13 -3.57 -0.17
N TRP A 127 -10.51 -2.40 -0.35
CA TRP A 127 -10.59 -1.56 -1.53
C TRP A 127 -9.23 -0.92 -1.82
N HIS A 128 -9.09 -0.33 -3.01
CA HIS A 128 -7.99 0.56 -3.35
C HIS A 128 -8.44 1.59 -4.39
N GLN A 129 -7.67 2.65 -4.60
CA GLN A 129 -7.87 3.50 -5.78
C GLN A 129 -7.24 2.83 -7.00
N ASP A 130 -7.91 2.89 -8.16
CA ASP A 130 -7.35 2.42 -9.43
C ASP A 130 -6.05 3.19 -9.72
N PRO A 131 -4.88 2.51 -9.76
CA PRO A 131 -3.58 3.16 -9.92
C PRO A 131 -3.45 4.01 -11.18
N ALA A 132 -4.19 3.66 -12.24
CA ALA A 132 -4.18 4.38 -13.50
C ALA A 132 -4.95 5.72 -13.44
N THR A 133 -5.71 5.95 -12.37
CA THR A 133 -6.58 7.13 -12.22
C THR A 133 -6.14 8.09 -11.12
N VAL A 134 -5.19 7.69 -10.27
CA VAL A 134 -4.75 8.51 -9.13
C VAL A 134 -4.09 9.79 -9.61
N ARG A 135 -4.61 10.92 -9.16
CA ARG A 135 -4.11 12.29 -9.38
C ARG A 135 -4.02 13.04 -8.07
N LEU A 136 -3.25 14.11 -8.01
CA LEU A 136 -3.23 14.99 -6.86
C LEU A 136 -3.82 16.34 -7.23
N ALA A 137 -4.81 16.78 -6.45
CA ALA A 137 -5.50 18.04 -6.66
C ALA A 137 -5.25 19.01 -5.51
N GLU A 138 -5.44 20.30 -5.81
CA GLU A 138 -5.44 21.37 -4.80
C GLU A 138 -6.81 21.53 -4.12
N MET A 139 -7.89 21.25 -4.84
CA MET A 139 -9.28 21.32 -4.36
C MET A 139 -10.16 20.33 -5.12
N THR A 140 -11.20 19.81 -4.48
CA THR A 140 -12.17 18.87 -5.08
C THR A 140 -13.61 19.28 -4.75
N ILE A 141 -14.61 18.46 -5.10
CA ILE A 141 -16.02 18.69 -4.74
C ILE A 141 -16.40 17.68 -3.66
N GLU A 142 -17.19 18.14 -2.67
CA GLU A 142 -17.53 17.50 -1.39
C GLU A 142 -18.14 16.08 -1.44
N LEU A 143 -18.43 15.51 -2.61
CA LEU A 143 -19.06 14.19 -2.67
C LEU A 143 -18.08 13.04 -2.34
N CYS A 144 -16.80 13.18 -2.69
CA CYS A 144 -15.79 12.14 -2.48
C CYS A 144 -14.90 12.35 -1.25
N ASP A 145 -15.16 13.38 -0.42
CA ASP A 145 -14.39 13.61 0.80
C ASP A 145 -14.80 12.63 1.91
N GLY A 146 -13.81 12.15 2.66
CA GLY A 146 -14.05 11.19 3.73
C GLY A 146 -12.77 10.53 4.24
N THR A 147 -12.97 9.43 4.98
CA THR A 147 -11.87 8.66 5.56
C THR A 147 -11.82 7.26 4.98
N PRO A 148 -10.66 6.57 5.04
CA PRO A 148 -10.54 5.17 4.60
C PRO A 148 -11.62 4.24 5.17
N ARG A 149 -12.02 4.43 6.44
CA ARG A 149 -13.12 3.68 7.08
C ARG A 149 -14.50 3.95 6.45
N LEU A 150 -14.77 5.16 5.98
CA LEU A 150 -16.03 5.46 5.28
C LEU A 150 -16.06 4.76 3.92
N VAL A 151 -14.92 4.73 3.22
CA VAL A 151 -14.79 3.96 1.97
C VAL A 151 -14.92 2.46 2.25
N GLU A 152 -14.32 1.93 3.31
CA GLU A 152 -14.47 0.51 3.69
C GLU A 152 -15.95 0.13 3.91
N ALA A 153 -16.75 1.04 4.47
CA ALA A 153 -18.15 0.77 4.76
C ALA A 153 -19.07 0.83 3.52
N GLY A 154 -18.72 1.59 2.49
CA GLY A 154 -19.62 1.87 1.35
C GLY A 154 -19.05 1.63 -0.04
N CYS A 155 -17.72 1.58 -0.18
CA CYS A 155 -16.92 1.46 -1.40
C CYS A 155 -17.59 1.99 -2.68
N ALA A 156 -18.28 1.15 -3.46
CA ALA A 156 -18.87 1.53 -4.75
C ALA A 156 -19.93 2.64 -4.61
N ASP A 157 -20.63 2.69 -3.48
CA ASP A 157 -21.63 3.72 -3.17
C ASP A 157 -21.00 4.99 -2.58
N PHE A 158 -19.72 4.95 -2.19
CA PHE A 158 -19.01 6.09 -1.64
C PHE A 158 -18.64 7.08 -2.75
N GLY A 159 -19.05 8.35 -2.57
CA GLY A 159 -18.56 9.47 -3.37
C GLY A 159 -18.68 9.34 -4.88
N GLY A 160 -19.66 8.58 -5.38
CA GLY A 160 -19.82 8.31 -6.80
C GLY A 160 -18.73 7.38 -7.38
N GLY A 161 -18.15 6.52 -6.55
CA GLY A 161 -17.04 5.64 -6.91
C GLY A 161 -15.69 6.35 -6.90
N GLN A 162 -15.55 7.47 -6.19
CA GLN A 162 -14.30 8.21 -6.05
C GLN A 162 -13.98 8.50 -4.59
N PHE A 163 -12.69 8.65 -4.30
CA PHE A 163 -12.20 9.04 -2.99
C PHE A 163 -11.23 10.22 -3.12
N CYS A 164 -11.46 11.27 -2.35
CA CYS A 164 -10.68 12.50 -2.37
C CYS A 164 -10.51 13.09 -0.95
N PRO A 165 -9.73 12.45 -0.06
CA PRO A 165 -9.58 12.88 1.32
C PRO A 165 -8.84 14.22 1.40
N TRP A 166 -9.56 15.31 1.72
CA TRP A 166 -8.99 16.67 1.77
C TRP A 166 -7.86 16.80 2.80
N LEU A 167 -7.98 16.06 3.90
CA LEU A 167 -7.04 16.08 5.02
C LEU A 167 -5.96 15.01 4.87
N ALA A 168 -5.58 14.69 3.63
CA ALA A 168 -4.51 13.75 3.34
C ALA A 168 -3.13 14.39 3.46
N GLU A 169 -2.23 13.67 4.15
CA GLU A 169 -0.82 14.02 4.24
C GLU A 169 0.03 12.91 3.60
N LEU A 170 0.84 13.27 2.60
CA LEU A 170 1.82 12.37 2.00
C LEU A 170 3.03 12.22 2.94
N THR A 171 3.11 11.09 3.64
CA THR A 171 4.11 10.84 4.70
C THR A 171 5.28 9.98 4.24
N GLN A 172 5.09 9.16 3.20
CA GLN A 172 6.15 8.36 2.60
C GLN A 172 5.92 8.20 1.11
N LEU A 173 7.01 8.25 0.33
CA LEU A 173 6.99 7.97 -1.10
C LEU A 173 8.08 6.94 -1.44
N ARG A 174 7.74 5.98 -2.29
CA ARG A 174 8.68 5.01 -2.87
C ARG A 174 8.55 4.99 -4.39
N ASP A 175 9.66 4.73 -5.08
CA ASP A 175 9.72 4.65 -6.53
C ASP A 175 9.92 3.21 -7.00
N CYS A 176 8.86 2.58 -7.48
CA CYS A 176 8.88 1.20 -7.95
C CYS A 176 9.12 1.09 -9.47
N ARG A 177 9.30 2.21 -10.20
CA ARG A 177 9.32 2.24 -11.69
C ARG A 177 10.57 1.62 -12.30
N THR A 178 11.69 1.70 -11.59
CA THR A 178 13.01 1.29 -12.12
C THR A 178 13.72 0.25 -11.26
N ASP A 179 13.20 -0.02 -10.07
CA ASP A 179 13.75 -0.98 -9.11
C ASP A 179 12.62 -1.74 -8.44
N THR A 180 12.66 -3.07 -8.57
CA THR A 180 11.68 -3.99 -7.94
C THR A 180 11.76 -3.98 -6.42
N ALA A 181 12.86 -3.50 -5.83
CA ALA A 181 12.95 -3.26 -4.39
C ALA A 181 12.10 -2.07 -3.92
N CYS A 182 11.60 -1.26 -4.86
CA CYS A 182 10.80 -0.06 -4.61
C CYS A 182 11.37 0.82 -3.46
N PRO A 183 12.57 1.40 -3.68
CA PRO A 183 13.27 2.18 -2.67
C PRO A 183 12.49 3.43 -2.24
N LEU A 184 12.76 3.89 -1.02
CA LEU A 184 12.26 5.18 -0.53
C LEU A 184 12.81 6.33 -1.36
N VAL A 185 11.95 7.29 -1.67
CA VAL A 185 12.34 8.58 -2.26
C VAL A 185 12.76 9.50 -1.09
N PRO A 186 14.01 9.99 -1.05
CA PRO A 186 14.42 10.94 -0.03
C PRO A 186 13.59 12.23 -0.08
N ARG A 187 13.34 12.85 1.07
CA ARG A 187 12.85 14.25 1.14
C ARG A 187 14.02 15.22 1.03
#